data_AF-W9Z6D9-F1
#
_entry.id   AF-W9Z6D9-F1
#
_cell.length_a   1.000
_cell.length_b   1.000
_cell.length_c   1.000
_cell.angle_alpha   90.00
_cell.angle_beta   90.00
_cell.angle_gamma   90.00
#
_symmetry.space_group_name_H-M   'P 1'
#
loop_
_entity.id
_entity.type
_entity.pdbx_description
1 polymer ?
#
loop_
_entity_poly.entity_id
_entity_poly.type
_entity_poly.pdbx_seq_one_letter_code
_entity_poly.pdbx_strand_id
1 'polypeptide(L)'
;MVTLVPVPATLPILYTRELLAEMEHMFNDLSNGTQANSTNVVTLDQYLAFFKVTEPSDSDQGNQYAQRVTDKFHMHDRDGDGVVTFGEMMMHCDESGCE
;
A
#
# COMPACT_ATOMS: atom_id res chain seq x y z
N MET A 1 17.17 35.05 -24.82
CA MET A 1 16.74 33.65 -24.98
C MET A 1 17.62 32.79 -24.09
N VAL A 2 17.06 32.21 -23.03
CA VAL A 2 17.68 31.09 -22.32
C VAL A 2 16.58 30.08 -22.10
N THR A 3 16.86 28.89 -22.61
CA THR A 3 16.01 27.71 -22.75
C THR A 3 15.60 27.12 -21.41
N LEU A 4 14.32 26.71 -21.32
CA LEU A 4 13.80 25.80 -20.31
C LEU A 4 14.63 24.52 -20.30
N VAL A 5 15.20 24.17 -19.14
CA VAL A 5 15.80 22.84 -18.93
C VAL A 5 14.68 21.91 -18.46
N PRO A 6 14.40 20.78 -19.13
CA PRO A 6 13.39 19.84 -18.69
C PRO A 6 13.84 19.18 -17.38
N VAL A 7 12.97 19.19 -16.37
CA VAL A 7 13.13 18.41 -15.14
C VAL A 7 13.01 16.93 -15.53
N PRO A 8 14.01 16.07 -15.24
CA PRO A 8 13.90 14.65 -15.55
C PRO A 8 12.86 13.98 -14.66
N ALA A 9 12.06 13.11 -15.29
CA ALA A 9 11.12 12.23 -14.62
C ALA A 9 11.83 11.28 -13.63
N THR A 10 11.15 11.00 -12.52
CA THR A 10 11.35 9.89 -11.58
C THR A 10 12.75 9.72 -10.99
N LEU A 11 12.98 10.34 -9.83
CA LEU A 11 14.00 9.87 -8.89
C LEU A 11 13.58 8.47 -8.40
N PRO A 12 14.42 7.42 -8.48
CA PRO A 12 14.18 6.24 -7.68
C PRO A 12 14.24 6.71 -6.22
N ILE A 13 13.17 6.46 -5.46
CA ILE A 13 13.20 6.64 -4.01
C ILE A 13 14.26 5.65 -3.51
N LEU A 14 15.51 6.11 -3.35
CA LEU A 14 16.59 5.33 -2.77
C LEU A 14 16.26 5.18 -1.29
N TYR A 15 15.48 4.16 -0.95
CA TYR A 15 15.27 3.78 0.44
C TYR A 15 16.62 3.40 1.04
N THR A 16 16.97 4.03 2.16
CA THR A 16 18.12 3.58 2.94
C THR A 16 17.82 2.18 3.48
N ARG A 17 18.87 1.40 3.79
CA ARG A 17 18.68 0.08 4.41
C ARG A 17 17.90 0.15 5.73
N GLU A 18 18.09 1.23 6.48
CA GLU A 18 17.37 1.48 7.74
C GLU A 18 15.88 1.69 7.47
N LEU A 19 15.52 2.54 6.50
CA LEU A 19 14.12 2.79 6.16
C LEU A 19 13.43 1.53 5.61
N LEU A 20 14.11 0.71 4.80
CA LEU A 20 13.57 -0.57 4.34
C LEU A 20 13.29 -1.52 5.52
N ALA A 21 14.21 -1.62 6.47
CA ALA A 21 14.04 -2.48 7.64
C ALA A 21 12.88 -2.01 8.54
N GLU A 22 12.70 -0.69 8.69
CA GLU A 22 11.56 -0.13 9.42
C GLU A 22 10.23 -0.42 8.72
N MET A 23 10.18 -0.26 7.39
CA MET A 23 8.99 -0.57 6.60
C MET A 23 8.66 -2.07 6.65
N GLU A 24 9.67 -2.94 6.56
CA GLU A 24 9.51 -4.39 6.70
C GLU A 24 9.04 -4.77 8.10
N HIS A 25 9.56 -4.11 9.15
CA HIS A 25 9.08 -4.32 10.52
C HIS A 25 7.61 -3.94 10.67
N MET A 26 7.21 -2.75 10.20
CA MET A 26 5.80 -2.33 10.23
C MET A 26 4.90 -3.28 9.43
N PHE A 27 5.37 -3.76 8.28
CA PHE A 27 4.65 -4.74 7.47
C PHE A 27 4.48 -6.06 8.23
N ASN A 28 5.52 -6.54 8.90
CA ASN A 28 5.47 -7.76 9.70
C ASN A 28 4.50 -7.61 10.88
N ASP A 29 4.50 -6.45 11.55
CA ASP A 29 3.52 -6.15 12.61
C ASP A 29 2.08 -6.16 12.06
N LEU A 30 1.87 -5.54 10.88
CA LEU A 30 0.57 -5.49 10.22
C LEU A 30 0.07 -6.87 9.77
N SER A 31 0.97 -7.72 9.26
CA SER A 31 0.65 -9.11 8.88
C SER A 31 0.15 -9.94 10.06
N ASN A 32 0.52 -9.54 11.29
CA ASN A 32 0.17 -10.24 12.52
C ASN A 32 0.49 -11.75 12.45
N GLY A 33 1.60 -12.11 11.78
CA GLY A 33 2.02 -13.49 11.57
C GLY A 33 1.24 -14.28 10.51
N THR A 34 0.40 -13.62 9.72
CA THR A 34 -0.32 -14.23 8.59
C THR A 34 0.66 -14.52 7.47
N GLN A 35 0.61 -15.74 6.94
CA GLN A 35 1.54 -16.19 5.91
C GLN A 35 0.83 -16.88 4.76
N ALA A 36 1.29 -16.58 3.54
CA ALA A 36 1.04 -17.35 2.35
C ALA A 36 2.38 -17.90 1.83
N ASN A 37 2.48 -19.21 1.64
CA ASN A 37 3.71 -19.86 1.17
C ASN A 37 4.98 -19.47 1.97
N SER A 38 4.86 -19.41 3.31
CA SER A 38 5.95 -19.01 4.23
C SER A 38 6.45 -17.56 4.06
N THR A 39 5.70 -16.72 3.35
CA THR A 39 5.94 -15.28 3.25
C THR A 39 4.87 -14.55 4.03
N ASN A 40 5.24 -13.53 4.80
CA ASN A 40 4.28 -12.69 5.51
C ASN A 40 3.44 -11.92 4.50
N VAL A 41 2.13 -11.88 4.73
CA VAL A 41 1.16 -11.22 3.86
C VAL A 41 0.14 -10.45 4.69
N VAL A 42 -0.44 -9.42 4.10
CA VAL A 42 -1.49 -8.60 4.72
C VAL A 42 -2.80 -8.88 4.01
N THR A 43 -3.83 -9.30 4.76
CA THR A 43 -5.18 -9.48 4.21
C THR A 43 -5.93 -8.15 4.12
N LEU A 44 -7.03 -8.11 3.36
CA LEU A 44 -7.91 -6.93 3.31
C LEU A 44 -8.35 -6.48 4.71
N ASP A 45 -8.78 -7.40 5.57
CA ASP A 45 -9.23 -7.06 6.93
C ASP A 45 -8.13 -6.41 7.78
N GLN A 46 -6.89 -6.91 7.69
CA GLN A 46 -5.74 -6.33 8.38
C GLN A 46 -5.41 -4.95 7.83
N TYR A 47 -5.44 -4.81 6.50
CA TYR A 47 -5.22 -3.54 5.82
C TYR A 47 -6.27 -2.49 6.25
N LEU A 48 -7.55 -2.85 6.23
CA LEU A 48 -8.65 -2.00 6.66
C LEU A 48 -8.53 -1.63 8.15
N ALA A 49 -8.18 -2.58 9.01
CA ALA A 49 -7.97 -2.34 10.44
C ALA A 49 -6.84 -1.33 10.70
N PHE A 50 -5.75 -1.37 9.92
CA PHE A 50 -4.68 -0.37 10.00
C PHE A 50 -5.16 1.05 9.70
N PHE A 51 -6.04 1.20 8.71
CA PHE A 51 -6.71 2.47 8.39
C PHE A 51 -7.94 2.75 9.27
N LYS A 52 -8.18 1.93 10.30
CA LYS A 52 -9.32 2.05 11.24
C LYS A 52 -10.68 1.97 10.54
N VAL A 53 -10.76 1.21 9.45
CA VAL A 53 -12.00 0.84 8.78
C VAL A 53 -12.44 -0.49 9.38
N THR A 54 -13.26 -0.45 10.43
CA THR A 54 -13.67 -1.67 11.16
C THR A 54 -15.10 -2.09 10.86
N GLU A 55 -15.97 -1.15 10.46
CA GLU A 55 -17.39 -1.39 10.16
C GLU A 55 -17.92 -0.39 9.12
N PRO A 56 -19.04 -0.68 8.44
CA PRO A 56 -19.79 0.30 7.66
C PRO A 56 -20.12 1.52 8.51
N SER A 57 -19.92 2.72 7.95
CA SER A 57 -20.25 3.96 8.65
C SER A 57 -21.70 4.33 8.40
N ASP A 58 -22.38 4.88 9.40
CA ASP A 58 -23.68 5.53 9.21
C ASP A 58 -23.59 6.82 8.37
N SER A 59 -22.36 7.28 8.07
CA SER A 59 -22.12 8.46 7.25
C SER A 59 -21.63 8.10 5.85
N ASP A 60 -22.14 8.82 4.84
CA ASP A 60 -21.68 8.70 3.45
C ASP A 60 -20.16 8.92 3.35
N GLN A 61 -19.60 9.85 4.13
CA GLN A 61 -18.17 10.15 4.12
C GLN A 61 -17.34 8.97 4.65
N GLY A 62 -17.79 8.30 5.71
CA GLY A 62 -17.11 7.10 6.23
C GLY A 62 -17.17 5.94 5.25
N ASN A 63 -18.30 5.74 4.57
CA ASN A 63 -18.44 4.70 3.54
C ASN A 63 -17.55 4.97 2.32
N GLN A 64 -17.47 6.23 1.86
CA GLN A 64 -16.54 6.62 0.80
C GLN A 64 -15.07 6.45 1.22
N TYR A 65 -14.75 6.70 2.49
CA TYR A 65 -13.40 6.44 3.00
C TYR A 65 -13.07 4.95 2.99
N ALA A 66 -13.98 4.11 3.51
CA ALA A 66 -13.83 2.66 3.48
C ALA A 66 -13.60 2.16 2.04
N GLN A 67 -14.43 2.61 1.10
CA GLN A 67 -14.29 2.27 -0.32
C GLN A 67 -12.92 2.66 -0.88
N ARG A 68 -12.45 3.89 -0.64
CA ARG A 68 -11.11 4.32 -1.10
C ARG A 68 -9.97 3.46 -0.53
N VAL A 69 -10.09 3.02 0.72
CA VAL A 69 -9.06 2.15 1.33
C VAL A 69 -9.13 0.74 0.72
N THR A 70 -10.32 0.20 0.47
CA THR A 70 -10.51 -1.07 -0.24
C THR A 70 -9.97 -1.00 -1.66
N ASP A 71 -10.27 0.07 -2.41
CA ASP A 71 -9.74 0.26 -3.77
C ASP A 71 -8.21 0.32 -3.74
N LYS A 72 -7.62 1.00 -2.75
CA LYS A 72 -6.17 1.05 -2.58
C LYS A 72 -5.56 -0.33 -2.27
N PHE A 73 -6.24 -1.16 -1.48
CA PHE A 73 -5.83 -2.54 -1.27
C PHE A 73 -5.78 -3.30 -2.60
N HIS A 74 -6.85 -3.22 -3.40
CA HIS A 74 -6.92 -3.89 -4.70
C HIS A 74 -5.90 -3.36 -5.72
N MET A 75 -5.48 -2.10 -5.60
CA MET A 75 -4.38 -1.59 -6.42
C MET A 75 -3.03 -2.23 -6.03
N HIS A 76 -2.78 -2.44 -4.73
CA HIS A 76 -1.56 -3.11 -4.26
C HIS A 76 -1.57 -4.63 -4.52
N ASP A 77 -2.72 -5.29 -4.35
CA ASP A 77 -2.93 -6.73 -4.66
C ASP A 77 -2.87 -6.95 -6.18
N ARG A 78 -1.65 -6.98 -6.71
CA ARG A 78 -1.38 -6.88 -8.15
C ARG A 78 -1.68 -8.19 -8.86
N ASP A 79 -1.46 -9.32 -8.20
CA ASP A 79 -1.74 -10.64 -8.75
C ASP A 79 -3.19 -11.11 -8.46
N GLY A 80 -3.93 -10.41 -7.60
CA GLY A 80 -5.34 -10.64 -7.35
C GLY A 80 -5.58 -11.88 -6.50
N ASP A 81 -4.63 -12.25 -5.64
CA ASP A 81 -4.71 -13.42 -4.78
C ASP A 81 -5.42 -13.14 -3.44
N GLY A 82 -5.81 -11.89 -3.21
CA GLY A 82 -6.56 -11.43 -2.04
C GLY A 82 -5.68 -11.11 -0.84
N VAL A 83 -4.35 -11.08 -1.01
CA VAL A 83 -3.40 -10.62 0.00
C VAL A 83 -2.38 -9.65 -0.62
N VAL A 84 -1.69 -8.89 0.23
CA VAL A 84 -0.64 -7.96 -0.19
C VAL A 84 0.68 -8.39 0.43
N THR A 85 1.69 -8.61 -0.41
CA THR A 85 3.07 -8.86 -0.01
C THR A 85 3.83 -7.57 0.33
N PHE A 86 5.00 -7.68 0.96
CA PHE A 86 5.82 -6.50 1.25
C PHE A 86 6.23 -5.75 -0.02
N GLY A 87 6.59 -6.48 -1.09
CA GLY A 87 6.95 -5.88 -2.37
C GLY A 87 5.81 -5.11 -3.01
N GLU A 88 4.58 -5.62 -2.90
CA GLU A 88 3.38 -4.96 -3.41
C GLU A 88 3.01 -3.72 -2.61
N MET A 89 3.14 -3.76 -1.29
CA MET A 89 2.93 -2.60 -0.41
C MET A 89 3.91 -1.44 -0.73
N MET A 90 5.08 -1.76 -1.27
CA MET A 90 6.13 -0.78 -1.60
C MET A 90 5.93 -0.13 -2.98
N MET A 91 4.98 -0.61 -3.79
CA MET A 91 4.70 -0.01 -5.11
C MET A 91 4.17 1.41 -4.96
N HIS A 92 4.49 2.27 -5.93
CA HIS A 92 3.95 3.63 -5.94
C HIS A 92 2.61 3.63 -6.66
N CYS A 93 1.54 3.90 -5.92
CA CYS A 93 0.19 3.92 -6.48
C CYS A 93 -0.32 5.35 -6.62
N ASP A 94 -0.76 5.70 -7.82
CA ASP A 94 -1.49 6.93 -8.11
C ASP A 94 -2.87 6.64 -8.70
N GLU A 95 -3.55 7.67 -9.22
CA GLU A 95 -4.90 7.54 -9.79
C GLU A 95 -4.96 6.60 -11.03
N SER A 96 -3.82 6.23 -11.61
CA SER A 96 -3.69 5.37 -12.78
C SER A 96 -3.33 3.90 -12.47
N GLY A 97 -2.97 3.60 -11.22
CA GLY A 97 -2.58 2.26 -10.76
C GLY A 97 -1.28 2.28 -9.95
N CYS A 98 -0.74 1.09 -9.67
CA CYS A 98 0.54 0.92 -8.97
C CYS A 98 1.66 0.54 -9.94
N GLU A 99 2.80 1.23 -9.85
CA GLU A 99 4.04 0.94 -10.57
C GLU A 99 5.23 0.59 -9.65
#